data_AF-E2BFQ1-F1
#
_entry.id   AF-E2BFQ1-F1
#
_cell.length_a   1.000
_cell.length_b   1.000
_cell.length_c   1.000
_cell.angle_alpha   90.00
_cell.angle_beta   90.00
_cell.angle_gamma   90.00
#
_symmetry.space_group_name_H-M   'P 1'
#
loop_
_entity.id
_entity.type
_entity.pdbx_description
1 polymer ?
#
loop_
_entity_poly.entity_id
_entity_poly.type
_entity_poly.pdbx_seq_one_letter_code
_entity_poly.pdbx_strand_id
1 'polypeptide(L)'
;MDCLASALAHLSNNILGGDGLLNLNPKNFGDDPGEIIDALKKTSTQKAVIIRDVLNINTEAIKALHNLCDRINPLIREVIYIITMQTKNYESSQKKMAFVEKQIYHKLSKNIDEDILMALVTRITDGAIILVQPEPNLRYC
;
A
#
# COMPACT_ATOMS: atom_id res chain seq x y z
N MET A 1 1.01 -14.11 1.29
CA MET A 1 0.71 -12.66 1.23
C MET A 1 0.34 -12.24 -0.19
N ASP A 2 1.24 -12.45 -1.16
CA ASP A 2 1.02 -12.02 -2.55
C ASP A 2 -0.22 -12.62 -3.20
N CYS A 3 -0.46 -13.93 -3.00
CA CYS A 3 -1.63 -14.60 -3.54
C CYS A 3 -2.95 -14.03 -3.02
N LEU A 4 -3.02 -13.74 -1.71
CA LEU A 4 -4.21 -13.15 -1.10
C LEU A 4 -4.44 -11.73 -1.62
N ALA A 5 -3.38 -10.92 -1.69
CA ALA A 5 -3.48 -9.56 -2.23
C ALA A 5 -3.96 -9.57 -3.70
N SER A 6 -3.41 -10.48 -4.52
CA SER A 6 -3.86 -10.67 -5.91
C SER A 6 -5.31 -11.12 -5.98
N ALA A 7 -5.73 -12.11 -5.18
CA ALA A 7 -7.11 -12.60 -5.16
C ALA A 7 -8.11 -11.50 -4.76
N LEU A 8 -7.79 -10.72 -3.72
CA LEU A 8 -8.61 -9.58 -3.30
C LEU A 8 -8.70 -8.52 -4.40
N ALA A 9 -7.57 -8.18 -5.02
CA ALA A 9 -7.55 -7.18 -6.08
C ALA A 9 -8.35 -7.63 -7.31
N HIS A 10 -8.25 -8.91 -7.71
CA HIS A 10 -9.07 -9.47 -8.79
C HIS A 10 -10.55 -9.41 -8.48
N LEU A 11 -10.94 -9.84 -7.28
CA LEU A 11 -12.34 -9.78 -6.85
C LEU A 11 -12.86 -8.35 -6.83
N SER A 12 -12.12 -7.43 -6.20
CA SER A 12 -12.45 -6.00 -6.14
C SER A 12 -12.58 -5.37 -7.52
N ASN A 13 -11.61 -5.61 -8.40
CA ASN A 13 -11.63 -5.06 -9.76
C ASN A 13 -12.85 -5.55 -10.55
N ASN A 14 -13.19 -6.84 -10.45
CA ASN A 14 -14.34 -7.41 -11.14
C ASN A 14 -15.66 -6.83 -10.63
N ILE A 15 -15.82 -6.68 -9.32
CA ILE A 15 -17.03 -6.10 -8.71
C ILE A 15 -17.20 -4.63 -9.09
N LEU A 16 -16.10 -3.88 -9.15
CA LEU A 16 -16.10 -2.46 -9.48
C LEU A 16 -16.09 -2.17 -10.99
N GLY A 17 -16.09 -3.21 -11.84
CA GLY A 17 -16.10 -3.07 -13.29
C GLY A 17 -14.84 -2.43 -13.88
N GLY A 18 -13.66 -2.70 -13.30
CA GLY A 18 -12.39 -2.18 -13.81
C GLY A 18 -11.78 -3.02 -14.93
N ASP A 19 -11.00 -2.38 -15.81
CA ASP A 19 -10.43 -3.01 -17.01
C ASP A 19 -9.10 -3.74 -16.77
N GLY A 20 -8.60 -3.74 -15.53
CA GLY A 20 -7.37 -4.43 -15.18
C GLY A 20 -6.84 -4.09 -13.79
N LEU A 21 -5.89 -4.91 -13.33
CA LEU A 21 -5.17 -4.68 -12.08
C LEU A 21 -3.89 -3.91 -12.34
N LEU A 22 -3.58 -2.97 -11.45
CA LEU A 22 -2.23 -2.45 -11.33
C LEU A 22 -1.50 -3.13 -10.19
N ASN A 23 -0.26 -3.52 -10.46
CA ASN A 23 0.61 -4.12 -9.47
C ASN A 23 1.92 -3.32 -9.40
N LEU A 24 2.08 -2.58 -8.31
CA LEU A 24 3.22 -1.71 -8.05
C LEU A 24 4.15 -2.37 -7.05
N ASN A 25 5.37 -2.65 -7.48
CA ASN A 25 6.49 -3.00 -6.59
C ASN A 25 7.24 -1.73 -6.20
N PRO A 26 8.14 -1.78 -5.19
CA PRO A 26 8.91 -0.60 -4.78
C PRO A 26 9.64 0.10 -5.91
N LYS A 27 10.24 -0.66 -6.84
CA LYS A 27 10.92 -0.12 -8.03
C LYS A 27 10.02 0.66 -9.00
N ASN A 28 8.71 0.46 -8.96
CA ASN A 28 7.77 1.16 -9.82
C ASN A 28 7.49 2.59 -9.35
N PHE A 29 7.84 2.92 -8.10
CA PHE A 29 7.65 4.26 -7.55
C PHE A 29 8.72 5.26 -8.01
N GLY A 30 9.86 4.78 -8.52
CA GLY A 30 11.01 5.63 -8.83
C GLY A 30 11.61 6.24 -7.57
N ASP A 31 12.32 7.35 -7.74
CA ASP A 31 12.95 8.11 -6.66
C ASP A 31 12.23 9.43 -6.35
N ASP A 32 11.26 9.83 -7.18
CA ASP A 32 10.45 11.03 -7.04
C ASP A 32 8.94 10.70 -7.00
N PRO A 33 8.16 11.31 -6.08
CA PRO A 33 6.73 11.03 -5.99
C PRO A 33 5.93 11.43 -7.24
N GLY A 34 6.40 12.40 -8.03
CA GLY A 34 5.76 12.85 -9.26
C GLY A 34 5.72 11.77 -10.35
N GLU A 35 6.77 10.93 -10.45
CA GLU A 35 6.85 9.86 -11.45
C GLU A 35 5.67 8.89 -11.35
N ILE A 36 5.41 8.39 -10.15
CA ILE A 36 4.31 7.44 -9.92
C ILE A 36 2.95 8.12 -10.01
N ILE A 37 2.84 9.37 -9.56
CA ILE A 37 1.61 10.16 -9.68
C ILE A 37 1.24 10.33 -11.15
N ASP A 38 2.20 10.71 -12.00
CA ASP A 38 1.96 10.93 -13.42
C ASP A 38 1.72 9.63 -14.19
N ALA A 39 2.33 8.52 -13.77
CA ALA A 39 1.99 7.20 -14.28
C ALA A 39 0.54 6.82 -13.95
N LEU A 40 0.10 7.05 -12.71
CA LEU A 40 -1.23 6.69 -12.21
C LEU A 40 -2.35 7.55 -12.78
N LYS A 41 -2.10 8.84 -13.06
CA LYS A 41 -3.08 9.69 -13.77
C LYS A 41 -3.50 9.11 -15.11
N LYS A 42 -2.60 8.37 -15.78
CA LYS A 42 -2.85 7.76 -17.09
C LYS A 42 -3.63 6.44 -17.01
N THR A 43 -3.80 5.88 -15.81
CA THR A 43 -4.40 4.57 -15.60
C THR A 43 -5.74 4.61 -14.86
N SER A 44 -6.50 5.70 -15.05
CA SER A 44 -7.75 6.01 -14.35
C SER A 44 -8.88 4.97 -14.48
N THR A 45 -8.72 3.96 -15.33
CA THR A 45 -9.68 2.85 -15.49
C THR A 45 -9.46 1.71 -14.50
N GLN A 46 -8.35 1.71 -13.76
CA GLN A 46 -8.04 0.68 -12.79
C GLN A 46 -8.83 0.89 -11.49
N LYS A 47 -9.57 -0.14 -11.08
CA LYS A 47 -10.41 -0.10 -9.87
C LYS A 47 -9.79 -0.82 -8.67
N ALA A 48 -8.69 -1.56 -8.88
CA ALA A 48 -7.89 -2.12 -7.81
C ALA A 48 -6.38 -1.98 -8.10
N VAL A 49 -5.64 -1.52 -7.09
CA VAL A 49 -4.19 -1.31 -7.14
C VAL A 49 -3.54 -2.06 -5.99
N ILE A 50 -2.58 -2.93 -6.31
CA ILE A 50 -1.73 -3.58 -5.31
C ILE A 50 -0.44 -2.77 -5.18
N ILE A 51 -0.10 -2.37 -3.96
CA ILE A 51 1.16 -1.72 -3.61
C ILE A 51 1.95 -2.70 -2.76
N ARG A 52 2.98 -3.30 -3.34
CA ARG A 52 3.77 -4.34 -2.67
C ARG A 52 4.88 -3.74 -1.86
N ASP A 53 5.09 -4.34 -0.68
CA ASP A 53 6.27 -4.13 0.15
C ASP A 53 6.52 -2.65 0.46
N VAL A 54 5.51 -2.02 1.06
CA VAL A 54 5.46 -0.56 1.27
C VAL A 54 6.66 0.00 2.03
N LEU A 55 7.29 -0.81 2.88
CA LEU A 55 8.47 -0.39 3.67
C LEU A 55 9.74 -0.26 2.82
N ASN A 56 9.78 -0.86 1.63
CA ASN A 56 10.95 -0.84 0.75
C ASN A 56 10.81 0.16 -0.41
N ILE A 57 9.72 0.94 -0.46
CA ILE A 57 9.58 2.07 -1.37
C ILE A 57 10.64 3.14 -1.02
N ASN A 58 11.17 3.82 -2.04
CA ASN A 58 12.05 4.97 -1.86
C ASN A 58 11.42 6.00 -0.88
N THR A 59 12.23 6.55 0.01
CA THR A 59 11.74 7.42 1.09
C THR A 59 11.10 8.72 0.62
N GLU A 60 11.51 9.25 -0.53
CA GLU A 60 10.86 10.39 -1.15
C GLU A 60 9.62 9.96 -1.93
N ALA A 61 9.72 8.91 -2.74
CA ALA A 61 8.62 8.46 -3.59
C ALA A 61 7.41 7.94 -2.79
N ILE A 62 7.60 7.41 -1.57
CA ILE A 62 6.49 6.95 -0.73
C ILE A 62 5.51 8.08 -0.35
N LYS A 63 5.95 9.34 -0.39
CA LYS A 63 5.10 10.52 -0.16
C LYS A 63 3.99 10.62 -1.20
N ALA A 64 4.10 9.97 -2.36
CA ALA A 64 3.01 9.87 -3.33
C ALA A 64 1.73 9.28 -2.72
N LEU A 65 1.85 8.40 -1.71
CA LEU A 65 0.70 7.81 -1.03
C LEU A 65 -0.16 8.83 -0.28
N HIS A 66 0.35 10.04 0.00
CA HIS A 66 -0.51 11.14 0.47
C HIS A 66 -1.64 11.44 -0.50
N ASN A 67 -1.35 11.45 -1.81
CA ASN A 67 -2.35 11.73 -2.84
C ASN A 67 -3.17 10.49 -3.20
N LEU A 68 -2.57 9.29 -3.13
CA LEU A 68 -3.26 8.05 -3.49
C LEU A 68 -4.26 7.63 -2.41
N CYS A 69 -3.87 7.72 -1.14
CA CYS A 69 -4.66 7.29 0.01
C CYS A 69 -5.40 8.46 0.69
N ASP A 70 -5.51 9.62 0.05
CA ASP A 70 -6.31 10.71 0.61
C ASP A 70 -7.80 10.35 0.58
N ARG A 71 -8.46 10.43 1.73
CA ARG A 71 -9.88 10.07 1.84
C ARG A 71 -10.81 11.10 1.20
N ILE A 72 -10.39 12.37 1.16
CA ILE A 72 -11.25 13.48 0.71
C ILE A 72 -10.97 13.77 -0.77
N ASN A 73 -9.69 13.84 -1.14
CA ASN A 73 -9.25 14.22 -2.48
C ASN A 73 -8.22 13.22 -3.04
N PRO A 74 -8.58 11.93 -3.23
CA PRO A 74 -7.66 10.97 -3.81
C PRO A 74 -7.38 11.31 -5.28
N LEU A 75 -6.17 10.99 -5.74
CA LEU A 75 -5.76 11.14 -7.14
C LEU A 75 -6.69 10.39 -8.11
N ILE A 76 -7.07 9.17 -7.74
CA ILE A 76 -8.01 8.32 -8.46
C ILE A 76 -9.19 8.06 -7.53
N ARG A 77 -10.39 8.42 -7.97
CA ARG A 77 -11.63 8.12 -7.24
C ARG A 77 -12.07 6.68 -7.51
N GLU A 78 -12.73 6.07 -6.52
CA GLU A 78 -13.33 4.73 -6.65
C GLU A 78 -12.32 3.62 -6.97
N VAL A 79 -11.18 3.63 -6.28
CA VAL A 79 -10.15 2.59 -6.39
C VAL A 79 -9.90 1.98 -5.02
N ILE A 80 -9.65 0.67 -5.01
CA ILE A 80 -9.22 -0.04 -3.80
C ILE A 80 -7.70 -0.21 -3.84
N TYR A 81 -7.01 0.33 -2.84
CA TYR A 81 -5.60 0.10 -2.62
C TYR A 81 -5.39 -1.06 -1.66
N ILE A 82 -4.65 -2.08 -2.10
CA ILE A 82 -4.21 -3.21 -1.27
C ILE A 82 -2.71 -3.05 -1.05
N ILE A 83 -2.36 -2.61 0.15
CA ILE A 83 -0.98 -2.34 0.54
C ILE A 83 -0.44 -3.54 1.30
N THR A 84 0.69 -4.08 0.84
CA THR A 84 1.35 -5.20 1.54
C THR A 84 2.59 -4.72 2.28
N MET A 85 2.83 -5.35 3.42
CA MET A 85 3.95 -5.04 4.30
C MET A 85 4.50 -6.36 4.85
N GLN A 86 5.80 -6.60 4.67
CA GLN A 86 6.48 -7.75 5.25
C GLN A 86 7.26 -7.33 6.49
N THR A 87 6.97 -7.99 7.61
CA THR A 87 7.58 -7.69 8.90
C THR A 87 7.96 -8.99 9.60
N LYS A 88 8.98 -8.92 10.46
CA LYS A 88 9.32 -10.00 11.39
C LYS A 88 8.81 -9.65 12.78
N ASN A 89 8.70 -10.66 13.64
CA ASN A 89 8.51 -10.49 15.08
C ASN A 89 7.19 -9.81 15.48
N TYR A 90 6.11 -10.05 14.73
CA TYR A 90 4.78 -9.71 15.21
C TYR A 90 4.38 -10.69 16.32
N GLU A 91 4.00 -10.16 17.48
CA GLU A 91 3.46 -10.96 18.57
C GLU A 91 1.94 -10.80 18.64
N SER A 92 1.22 -11.90 18.89
CA SER A 92 -0.25 -11.87 18.97
C SER A 92 -0.80 -11.00 20.09
N SER A 93 0.00 -10.72 21.12
CA SER A 93 -0.28 -9.80 22.22
C SER A 93 -0.34 -8.33 21.80
N GLN A 94 0.27 -7.98 20.66
CA GLN A 94 0.34 -6.60 20.16
C GLN A 94 -0.93 -6.23 19.39
N LYS A 95 -1.33 -4.95 19.47
CA LYS A 95 -2.37 -4.40 18.59
C LYS A 95 -1.81 -4.28 17.17
N LYS A 96 -2.45 -4.92 16.19
CA LYS A 96 -2.03 -4.94 14.77
C LYS A 96 -1.70 -3.54 14.23
N MET A 97 -2.60 -2.58 14.47
CA MET A 97 -2.44 -1.18 14.05
C MET A 97 -1.16 -0.56 14.60
N ALA A 98 -1.01 -0.56 15.92
CA ALA A 98 0.15 0.03 16.59
C ALA A 98 1.46 -0.64 16.15
N PHE A 99 1.44 -1.95 15.88
CA PHE A 99 2.61 -2.64 15.33
C PHE A 99 2.95 -2.13 13.93
N VAL A 100 1.99 -2.05 13.01
CA VAL A 100 2.19 -1.57 11.63
C VAL A 100 2.73 -0.13 11.64
N GLU A 101 2.10 0.77 12.39
CA GLU A 101 2.54 2.17 12.50
C GLU A 101 3.97 2.25 13.02
N LYS A 102 4.30 1.49 14.07
CA LYS A 102 5.67 1.42 14.62
C LYS A 102 6.70 1.00 13.58
N GLN A 103 6.39 0.04 12.70
CA GLN A 103 7.30 -0.37 11.64
C GLN A 103 7.53 0.73 10.60
N ILE A 104 6.46 1.45 10.22
CA ILE A 104 6.56 2.57 9.28
C ILE A 104 7.40 3.71 9.89
N TYR A 105 7.09 4.11 11.13
CA TYR A 105 7.86 5.13 11.84
C TYR A 105 9.32 4.75 11.98
N HIS A 106 9.62 3.51 12.40
CA HIS A 106 10.99 3.03 12.54
C HIS A 106 11.80 3.12 11.24
N LYS A 107 11.14 2.83 10.09
CA LYS A 107 11.78 2.83 8.79
C LYS A 107 12.01 4.24 8.23
N LEU A 108 11.07 5.17 8.44
CA LEU A 108 11.01 6.43 7.70
C LEU A 108 11.34 7.68 8.53
N SER A 109 11.27 7.63 9.87
CA SER A 109 11.42 8.83 10.73
C SER A 109 12.76 9.53 10.65
N LYS A 110 13.80 8.87 10.13
CA LYS A 110 15.12 9.48 9.95
C LYS A 110 15.21 10.39 8.73
N ASN A 111 14.32 10.21 7.76
CA ASN A 111 14.42 10.79 6.42
C ASN A 111 13.16 11.58 6.03
N ILE A 112 12.07 11.47 6.79
CA ILE A 112 10.84 12.22 6.57
C ILE A 112 10.51 13.00 7.84
N ASP A 113 10.20 14.30 7.69
CA ASP A 113 9.75 15.15 8.79
C ASP A 113 8.53 14.55 9.50
N GLU A 114 8.47 14.72 10.82
CA GLU A 114 7.48 14.08 11.69
C GLU A 114 6.05 14.37 11.26
N ASP A 115 5.71 15.63 10.95
CA ASP A 115 4.36 16.03 10.54
C ASP A 115 3.95 15.36 9.21
N ILE A 116 4.88 15.27 8.26
CA ILE A 116 4.66 14.62 6.96
C ILE A 116 4.46 13.11 7.19
N LEU A 117 5.34 12.50 7.96
CA LEU A 117 5.29 11.07 8.24
C LEU A 117 4.03 10.68 9.00
N MET A 118 3.61 11.47 9.99
CA MET A 118 2.37 11.25 10.73
C MET A 118 1.17 11.25 9.79
N ALA A 119 1.07 12.27 8.94
CA ALA A 119 -0.02 12.39 7.98
C ALA A 119 0.01 11.29 6.90
N LEU A 120 1.18 10.72 6.60
CA LEU A 120 1.34 9.59 5.69
C LEU A 120 0.84 8.30 6.34
N VAL A 121 1.30 8.02 7.57
CA VAL A 121 0.93 6.85 8.36
C VAL A 121 -0.58 6.79 8.50
N THR A 122 -1.22 7.88 8.96
CA THR A 122 -2.68 7.94 9.15
C THR A 122 -3.44 7.57 7.87
N ARG A 123 -2.99 8.02 6.70
CA ARG A 123 -3.67 7.72 5.42
C ARG A 123 -3.49 6.26 5.00
N ILE A 124 -2.27 5.71 5.15
CA ILE A 124 -1.97 4.33 4.79
C ILE A 124 -2.71 3.35 5.73
N THR A 125 -2.89 3.74 6.99
CA THR A 125 -3.49 2.89 8.03
C THR A 125 -4.97 3.16 8.31
N ASP A 126 -5.64 4.08 7.59
CA ASP A 126 -7.10 4.31 7.71
C ASP A 126 -7.93 3.08 7.27
N GLY A 127 -7.30 2.14 6.55
CA GLY A 127 -7.91 0.89 6.09
C GLY A 127 -7.86 -0.28 7.09
N ALA A 128 -8.49 -1.39 6.71
CA ALA A 128 -8.44 -2.62 7.51
C ALA A 128 -7.05 -3.27 7.47
N ILE A 129 -6.49 -3.55 8.65
CA ILE A 129 -5.21 -4.26 8.78
C ILE A 129 -5.43 -5.75 9.01
N ILE A 130 -5.00 -6.54 8.02
CA ILE A 130 -5.15 -8.00 8.02
C ILE A 130 -3.79 -8.63 8.25
N LEU A 131 -3.69 -9.44 9.30
CA LEU A 131 -2.53 -10.29 9.54
C LEU A 131 -2.64 -11.51 8.63
N VAL A 132 -1.65 -11.74 7.79
CA VAL A 132 -1.61 -12.87 6.86
C VAL A 132 -0.61 -13.90 7.37
N GLN A 133 -1.08 -15.12 7.63
CA GLN A 133 -0.22 -16.24 8.00
C GLN A 133 0.32 -16.96 6.76
N PRO A 134 1.48 -17.65 6.86
CA PRO A 134 1.95 -18.52 5.79
C PRO A 134 0.96 -19.66 5.53
N GLU A 135 0.73 -19.96 4.25
CA GLU A 135 -0.08 -21.09 3.81
C GLU A 135 0.86 -22.20 3.31
N PRO A 136 1.23 -23.18 4.15
CA PRO A 136 2.33 -24.12 3.85
C PRO A 136 2.06 -25.03 2.64
N ASN A 137 0.78 -25.22 2.29
CA ASN A 137 0.38 -26.06 1.16
C ASN A 137 0.20 -25.28 -0.15
N LEU A 138 0.35 -23.95 -0.12
CA LEU A 138 0.17 -23.11 -1.29
C LEU A 138 1.45 -23.10 -2.13
N ARG A 139 1.43 -23.78 -3.28
CA ARG A 139 2.59 -23.90 -4.18
C ARG A 139 2.68 -22.78 -5.21
N TYR A 140 1.55 -22.27 -5.66
CA TYR A 140 1.47 -21.24 -6.69
C TYR A 140 0.23 -20.36 -6.52
N CYS A 141 0.38 -19.16 -7.04
CA CYS A 141 -0.61 -18.16 -7.38
C CYS A 141 -0.05 -17.35 -8.55
#